data_AF-A0A1M5VFW3-F1
#
_entry.id   AF-A0A1M5VFW3-F1
#
_cell.length_a   1.000
_cell.length_b   1.000
_cell.length_c   1.000
_cell.angle_alpha   90.00
_cell.angle_beta   90.00
_cell.angle_gamma   90.00
#
_symmetry.space_group_name_H-M   'P 1'
#
loop_
_entity.id
_entity.type
_entity.pdbx_description
1 polymer ?
#
loop_
_entity_poly.entity_id
_entity_poly.type
_entity_poly.pdbx_seq_one_letter_code
_entity_poly.pdbx_strand_id
1 'polypeptide(L)'
;MSETYYINCFIPVTIKENEVFFGITMGKSSQKHKFHFIEKQKEIIKKLIAGESFSKEELIEYLGEDTVNYFIKNKIILNHTQDTQSICSRTNAYFNMHLNSRALNKLKKSTVLLLGCGGIGTHVAWNLTTIGIGKIVLLDFDKIELSNLNRQLLFDVNDVGKSKVEVLKNKLRNINPMIEIETINTKITSEKVLKDIFLKYPSDLIIKTLDSPTEFPMWIDSLCSKLKINYIAGITSGMFSLIGPTYIAGFSHGYSDFFDSIKQYEIVSGIAPSISIQQSYCGSEISNEALKLLTMMDLRTLKYINKIHYIDIIRNVEMDMIPKDAFIEADIDYKEGIRKNILMVSLIFIISVLLTNWNALFWIGACFLIIAPLFLYKTSKYISMSVFINLSWYMLIGIISLIVKNHHLSDNMSFYTIISSITVLFIFFSLIIFVGTVISRGMFEFKVSIGKMFSGGK
;
A
#
# COMPACT_ATOMS: atom_id res chain seq x y z
N MET A 1 23.52 -38.58 0.67
CA MET A 1 22.21 -39.11 0.27
C MET A 1 21.79 -38.36 -0.98
N SER A 2 21.41 -39.06 -2.05
CA SER A 2 20.84 -38.43 -3.25
C SER A 2 19.57 -37.66 -2.86
N GLU A 3 19.41 -36.42 -3.34
CA GLU A 3 18.20 -35.65 -3.06
C GLU A 3 17.00 -36.30 -3.75
N THR A 4 15.99 -36.67 -2.95
CA THR A 4 14.72 -37.23 -3.44
C THR A 4 13.66 -36.14 -3.55
N TYR A 5 12.88 -36.19 -4.63
CA TYR A 5 11.85 -35.21 -4.95
C TYR A 5 10.45 -35.85 -4.95
N TYR A 6 9.49 -35.07 -4.47
CA TYR A 6 8.07 -35.40 -4.34
C TYR A 6 7.25 -34.42 -5.16
N ILE A 7 6.09 -34.84 -5.66
CA ILE A 7 5.12 -33.88 -6.21
C ILE A 7 4.67 -32.92 -5.10
N ASN A 8 4.45 -31.66 -5.44
CA ASN A 8 3.83 -30.71 -4.53
C ASN A 8 2.32 -30.92 -4.51
N CYS A 9 1.80 -31.53 -3.44
CA CYS A 9 0.37 -31.84 -3.32
C CYS A 9 -0.57 -30.63 -3.21
N PHE A 10 -0.03 -29.39 -3.12
CA PHE A 10 -0.81 -28.16 -3.11
C PHE A 10 -0.93 -27.51 -4.50
N ILE A 11 -0.34 -28.12 -5.53
CA ILE A 11 -0.53 -27.73 -6.93
C ILE A 11 -1.54 -28.70 -7.55
N PRO A 12 -2.76 -28.25 -7.91
CA PRO A 12 -3.72 -29.09 -8.61
C PRO A 12 -3.11 -29.63 -9.90
N VAL A 13 -3.33 -30.91 -10.19
CA VAL A 13 -2.92 -31.51 -11.46
C VAL A 13 -4.16 -31.88 -12.23
N THR A 14 -4.29 -31.34 -13.44
CA THR A 14 -5.41 -31.65 -14.34
C THR A 14 -4.88 -32.34 -15.57
N ILE A 15 -5.50 -33.45 -15.95
CA ILE A 15 -5.18 -34.18 -17.18
C ILE A 15 -6.32 -33.97 -18.16
N LYS A 16 -6.00 -33.51 -19.37
CA LYS A 16 -6.96 -33.38 -20.47
C LYS A 16 -6.35 -34.02 -21.71
N GLU A 17 -6.96 -35.09 -22.21
CA GLU A 17 -6.44 -35.87 -23.34
C GLU A 17 -4.97 -36.30 -23.10
N ASN A 18 -4.03 -35.75 -23.87
CA ASN A 18 -2.58 -36.03 -23.78
C ASN A 18 -1.79 -34.92 -23.07
N GLU A 19 -2.48 -34.00 -22.40
CA GLU A 19 -1.90 -32.80 -21.80
C GLU A 19 -2.02 -32.86 -20.28
N VAL A 20 -0.91 -32.57 -19.59
CA VAL A 20 -0.87 -32.46 -18.13
C VAL A 20 -0.68 -30.99 -17.77
N PHE A 21 -1.55 -30.49 -16.89
CA PHE A 21 -1.54 -29.13 -16.39
C PHE A 21 -1.22 -29.14 -14.90
N PHE A 22 -0.23 -28.37 -14.49
CA PHE A 22 0.09 -28.13 -13.08
C PHE A 22 -0.40 -26.73 -12.67
N GLY A 23 -1.48 -26.66 -11.90
CA GLY A 23 -2.12 -25.42 -11.44
C GLY A 23 -3.57 -25.27 -11.90
N ILE A 24 -4.17 -24.09 -11.65
CA ILE A 24 -5.57 -23.80 -11.98
C ILE A 24 -5.70 -23.46 -13.48
N THR A 25 -6.58 -24.14 -14.19
CA THR A 25 -6.76 -24.06 -15.65
C THR A 25 -7.75 -22.95 -16.10
N MET A 26 -7.77 -21.81 -15.40
CA MET A 26 -8.67 -20.69 -15.71
C MET A 26 -7.90 -19.54 -16.39
N GLY A 27 -8.30 -19.18 -17.62
CA GLY A 27 -7.79 -18.00 -18.34
C GLY A 27 -6.48 -18.19 -19.12
N LYS A 28 -6.08 -17.18 -19.90
CA LYS A 28 -4.94 -17.24 -20.85
C LYS A 28 -3.57 -17.50 -20.18
N SER A 29 -3.42 -17.22 -18.89
CA SER A 29 -2.19 -17.48 -18.11
C SER A 29 -1.96 -18.97 -17.79
N SER A 30 -2.99 -19.81 -17.88
CA SER A 30 -2.93 -21.26 -17.60
C SER A 30 -2.05 -22.07 -18.58
N GLN A 31 -1.66 -21.47 -19.71
CA GLN A 31 -0.78 -22.13 -20.67
C GLN A 31 0.67 -22.32 -20.17
N LYS A 32 1.10 -21.59 -19.13
CA LYS A 32 2.50 -21.62 -18.67
C LYS A 32 2.93 -22.94 -18.03
N HIS A 33 2.00 -23.75 -17.52
CA HIS A 33 2.28 -25.01 -16.83
C HIS A 33 1.68 -26.22 -17.57
N LYS A 34 1.59 -26.11 -18.88
CA LYS A 34 1.08 -27.14 -19.79
C LYS A 34 2.22 -27.96 -20.33
N PHE A 35 2.13 -29.29 -20.21
CA PHE A 35 3.14 -30.21 -20.69
C PHE A 35 2.52 -31.32 -21.55
N HIS A 36 3.24 -31.69 -22.60
CA HIS A 36 2.96 -32.88 -23.40
C HIS A 36 4.03 -33.91 -23.09
N PHE A 37 3.61 -35.07 -22.59
CA PHE A 37 4.50 -36.16 -22.20
C PHE A 37 4.33 -37.35 -23.14
N ILE A 38 5.44 -37.96 -23.55
CA ILE A 38 5.43 -39.27 -24.23
C ILE A 38 5.09 -40.39 -23.23
N GLU A 39 4.70 -41.58 -23.68
CA GLU A 39 4.22 -42.66 -22.80
C GLU A 39 5.17 -42.99 -21.64
N LYS A 40 6.49 -43.08 -21.89
CA LYS A 40 7.49 -43.32 -20.83
C LYS A 40 7.46 -42.24 -19.75
N GLN A 41 7.22 -40.98 -20.13
CA GLN A 41 7.12 -39.84 -19.22
C GLN A 41 5.77 -39.78 -18.49
N LYS A 42 4.68 -40.24 -19.13
CA LYS A 42 3.38 -40.30 -18.47
C LYS A 42 3.39 -41.25 -17.27
N GLU A 43 4.08 -42.39 -17.39
CA GLU A 43 4.19 -43.35 -16.29
C GLU A 43 4.90 -42.77 -15.07
N ILE A 44 6.04 -42.09 -15.25
CA ILE A 44 6.74 -41.45 -14.12
C ILE A 44 5.90 -40.35 -13.48
N ILE A 45 5.17 -39.56 -14.28
CA ILE A 45 4.30 -38.51 -13.78
C ILE A 45 3.10 -39.08 -13.00
N LYS A 46 2.49 -40.18 -13.46
CA LYS A 46 1.41 -40.86 -12.71
C LYS A 46 1.90 -41.34 -11.34
N LYS A 47 3.10 -41.93 -11.28
CA LYS A 47 3.71 -42.37 -10.03
C LYS A 47 4.00 -41.21 -9.08
N LEU A 48 4.58 -40.12 -9.59
CA LEU A 48 4.76 -38.87 -8.82
C LEU A 48 3.43 -38.36 -8.26
N ILE A 49 2.38 -38.29 -9.08
CA ILE A 49 1.04 -37.85 -8.65
C ILE A 49 0.45 -38.80 -7.60
N ALA A 50 0.74 -40.10 -7.68
CA ALA A 50 0.35 -41.08 -6.69
C ALA A 50 1.13 -40.97 -5.36
N GLY A 51 2.12 -40.08 -5.28
CA GLY A 51 2.90 -39.80 -4.08
C GLY A 51 4.24 -40.52 -4.00
N GLU A 52 4.65 -41.23 -5.06
CA GLU A 52 6.00 -41.81 -5.14
C GLU A 52 7.07 -40.70 -5.24
N SER A 53 8.28 -41.02 -4.79
CA SER A 53 9.43 -40.13 -4.81
C SER A 53 10.56 -40.69 -5.64
N PHE A 54 11.30 -39.81 -6.31
CA PHE A 54 12.39 -40.18 -7.20
C PHE A 54 13.63 -39.35 -6.91
N SER A 55 14.82 -39.90 -7.17
CA SER A 55 16.05 -39.11 -7.15
C SER A 55 16.04 -38.06 -8.27
N LYS A 56 16.85 -37.02 -8.13
CA LYS A 56 17.01 -36.02 -9.19
C LYS A 56 17.51 -36.67 -10.48
N GLU A 57 18.43 -37.63 -10.38
CA GLU A 57 19.02 -38.33 -11.53
C GLU A 57 17.99 -39.16 -12.28
N GLU A 58 17.14 -39.90 -11.56
CA GLU A 58 16.01 -40.65 -12.16
C GLU A 58 15.07 -39.69 -12.89
N LEU A 59 14.67 -38.59 -12.26
CA LEU A 59 13.78 -37.62 -12.90
C LEU A 59 14.39 -37.02 -14.16
N ILE A 60 15.70 -36.75 -14.18
CA ILE A 60 16.39 -36.24 -15.37
C ILE A 60 16.40 -37.29 -16.48
N GLU A 61 16.61 -38.57 -16.16
CA GLU A 61 16.58 -39.66 -17.14
C GLU A 61 15.21 -39.78 -17.83
N TYR A 62 14.12 -39.63 -17.08
CA TYR A 62 12.77 -39.74 -17.63
C TYR A 62 12.28 -38.45 -18.29
N LEU A 63 12.44 -37.30 -17.64
CA LEU A 63 11.78 -36.04 -18.02
C LEU A 63 12.70 -35.06 -18.77
N GLY A 64 14.01 -35.28 -18.76
CA GLY A 64 15.01 -34.35 -19.25
C GLY A 64 15.33 -33.23 -18.24
N GLU A 65 16.57 -32.74 -18.29
CA GLU A 65 17.11 -31.77 -17.32
C GLU A 65 16.31 -30.45 -17.29
N ASP A 66 15.93 -29.93 -18.46
CA ASP A 66 15.16 -28.67 -18.56
C ASP A 66 13.81 -28.76 -17.86
N THR A 67 13.09 -29.88 -18.03
CA THR A 67 11.79 -30.11 -17.40
C THR A 67 11.94 -30.20 -15.88
N VAL A 68 12.92 -30.95 -15.39
CA VAL A 68 13.17 -31.10 -13.95
C VAL A 68 13.55 -29.76 -13.34
N ASN A 69 14.45 -29.01 -13.96
CA ASN A 69 14.84 -27.67 -13.50
C ASN A 69 13.65 -26.71 -13.51
N TYR A 70 12.78 -26.78 -14.52
CA TYR A 70 11.53 -26.02 -14.54
C TYR A 70 10.61 -26.43 -13.38
N PHE A 71 10.43 -27.73 -13.14
CA PHE A 71 9.56 -28.26 -12.09
C PHE A 71 10.02 -27.79 -10.70
N ILE A 72 11.33 -27.85 -10.43
CA ILE A 72 11.93 -27.35 -9.18
C ILE A 72 11.74 -25.84 -9.06
N LYS A 73 12.09 -25.08 -10.12
CA LYS A 73 11.99 -23.61 -10.14
C LYS A 73 10.56 -23.13 -9.87
N ASN A 74 9.56 -23.82 -10.41
CA ASN A 74 8.15 -23.50 -10.25
C ASN A 74 7.47 -24.26 -9.09
N LYS A 75 8.26 -24.94 -8.24
CA LYS A 75 7.77 -25.68 -7.06
C LYS A 75 6.71 -26.75 -7.38
N ILE A 76 6.72 -27.29 -8.60
CA ILE A 76 5.88 -28.45 -9.00
C ILE A 76 6.34 -29.70 -8.27
N ILE A 77 7.65 -29.86 -8.10
CA ILE A 77 8.25 -30.88 -7.24
C ILE A 77 9.08 -30.21 -6.14
N LEU A 78 9.18 -30.88 -5.01
CA LEU A 78 9.88 -30.40 -3.81
C LEU A 78 10.75 -31.51 -3.25
N ASN A 79 11.89 -31.16 -2.64
CA ASN A 79 12.83 -32.11 -2.04
C ASN A 79 12.43 -32.59 -0.62
N HIS A 80 11.16 -32.43 -0.26
CA HIS A 80 10.60 -32.81 1.03
C HIS A 80 9.11 -33.10 0.88
N THR A 81 8.60 -33.99 1.73
CA THR A 81 7.16 -34.28 1.86
C THR A 81 6.43 -33.09 2.44
N GLN A 82 5.17 -32.90 2.06
CA GLN A 82 4.35 -31.82 2.61
C GLN A 82 3.24 -32.38 3.51
N ASP A 83 2.99 -31.69 4.62
CA ASP A 83 1.92 -32.04 5.56
C ASP A 83 0.58 -31.50 5.05
N THR A 84 -0.37 -32.41 4.81
CA THR A 84 -1.71 -32.07 4.32
C THR A 84 -2.77 -32.08 5.41
N GLN A 85 -2.46 -32.56 6.61
CA GLN A 85 -3.44 -32.92 7.64
C GLN A 85 -3.46 -31.97 8.83
N SER A 86 -2.35 -31.30 9.16
CA SER A 86 -2.35 -30.38 10.30
C SER A 86 -3.25 -29.15 10.08
N ILE A 87 -3.65 -28.51 11.19
CA ILE A 87 -4.46 -27.29 11.21
C ILE A 87 -3.87 -26.21 10.28
N CYS A 88 -2.55 -26.06 10.25
CA CYS A 88 -1.87 -25.05 9.43
C CYS A 88 -1.38 -25.59 8.08
N SER A 89 -1.78 -26.79 7.63
CA SER A 89 -1.35 -27.41 6.37
C SER A 89 -1.43 -26.45 5.17
N ARG A 90 -2.62 -25.88 4.93
CA ARG A 90 -2.87 -24.98 3.79
C ARG A 90 -2.15 -23.65 3.94
N THR A 91 -2.08 -23.13 5.16
CA THR A 91 -1.33 -21.91 5.49
C THR A 91 0.17 -22.10 5.24
N ASN A 92 0.78 -23.18 5.75
CA ASN A 92 2.18 -23.51 5.54
C ASN A 92 2.49 -23.67 4.05
N ALA A 93 1.59 -24.29 3.30
CA ALA A 93 1.72 -24.39 1.85
C ALA A 93 1.68 -23.03 1.15
N TYR A 94 0.78 -22.14 1.55
CA TYR A 94 0.76 -20.77 1.04
C TYR A 94 2.10 -20.07 1.27
N PHE A 95 2.66 -20.16 2.48
CA PHE A 95 4.00 -19.62 2.78
C PHE A 95 5.09 -20.28 1.94
N ASN A 96 5.08 -21.60 1.80
CA ASN A 96 6.12 -22.29 1.03
C ASN A 96 6.01 -22.01 -0.48
N MET A 97 4.81 -21.72 -1.00
CA MET A 97 4.59 -21.39 -2.41
C MET A 97 4.91 -19.93 -2.72
N HIS A 98 4.33 -19.00 -1.97
CA HIS A 98 4.42 -17.56 -2.25
C HIS A 98 5.57 -16.86 -1.51
N LEU A 99 6.02 -17.44 -0.41
CA LEU A 99 7.09 -16.92 0.43
C LEU A 99 8.21 -17.99 0.54
N ASN A 100 9.10 -17.81 1.51
CA ASN A 100 10.15 -18.77 1.83
C ASN A 100 9.93 -19.37 3.22
N SER A 101 10.56 -20.51 3.50
CA SER A 101 10.48 -21.18 4.80
C SER A 101 10.96 -20.31 5.97
N ARG A 102 11.84 -19.33 5.70
CA ARG A 102 12.32 -18.37 6.70
C ARG A 102 11.20 -17.43 7.18
N ALA A 103 10.30 -17.00 6.30
CA ALA A 103 9.12 -16.20 6.66
C ALA A 103 8.22 -16.95 7.64
N LEU A 104 7.88 -18.21 7.31
CA LEU A 104 7.06 -19.06 8.18
C LEU A 104 7.74 -19.29 9.54
N ASN A 105 9.04 -19.56 9.56
CA ASN A 105 9.79 -19.75 10.80
C ASN A 105 9.85 -18.50 11.67
N LYS A 106 9.85 -17.30 11.08
CA LYS A 106 9.73 -16.05 11.85
C LYS A 106 8.34 -15.92 12.46
N LEU A 107 7.29 -16.10 11.66
CA LEU A 107 5.90 -16.01 12.13
C LEU A 107 5.64 -16.92 13.34
N LYS A 108 6.12 -18.17 13.29
CA LYS A 108 6.00 -19.15 14.38
C LYS A 108 6.79 -18.79 15.65
N LYS A 109 7.74 -17.85 15.56
CA LYS A 109 8.51 -17.35 16.71
C LYS A 109 8.06 -15.96 17.15
N SER A 110 7.19 -15.32 16.39
CA SER A 110 6.75 -13.96 16.66
C SER A 110 5.76 -13.89 17.81
N THR A 111 5.88 -12.83 18.59
CA THR A 111 4.95 -12.45 19.66
C THR A 111 4.24 -11.16 19.29
N VAL A 112 2.90 -11.17 19.35
CA VAL A 112 2.07 -9.97 19.17
C VAL A 112 1.39 -9.60 20.49
N LEU A 113 1.53 -8.33 20.89
CA LEU A 113 0.70 -7.74 21.94
C LEU A 113 -0.51 -7.07 21.30
N LEU A 114 -1.68 -7.67 21.48
CA LEU A 114 -2.95 -7.13 20.99
C LEU A 114 -3.62 -6.30 22.09
N LEU A 115 -3.67 -5.00 21.86
CA LEU A 115 -4.31 -4.04 22.74
C LEU A 115 -5.76 -3.84 22.28
N GLY A 116 -6.68 -4.40 23.05
CA GLY A 116 -8.11 -4.40 22.80
C GLY A 116 -8.59 -5.72 22.23
N CYS A 117 -9.57 -6.33 22.90
CA CYS A 117 -10.23 -7.57 22.49
C CYS A 117 -11.71 -7.31 22.18
N GLY A 118 -12.00 -6.15 21.60
CA GLY A 118 -13.32 -5.76 21.12
C GLY A 118 -13.61 -6.30 19.71
N GLY A 119 -14.38 -5.52 18.96
CA GLY A 119 -14.84 -5.88 17.61
C GLY A 119 -13.70 -6.24 16.66
N ILE A 120 -12.82 -5.28 16.37
CA ILE A 120 -11.66 -5.50 15.49
C ILE A 120 -10.67 -6.48 16.12
N GLY A 121 -10.40 -6.34 17.43
CA GLY A 121 -9.42 -7.16 18.14
C GLY A 121 -9.71 -8.66 18.08
N THR A 122 -10.96 -9.08 18.25
CA THR A 122 -11.35 -10.50 18.15
C THR A 122 -11.09 -11.09 16.76
N HIS A 123 -11.34 -10.32 15.69
CA HIS A 123 -11.00 -10.73 14.32
C HIS A 123 -9.49 -10.83 14.10
N VAL A 124 -8.71 -9.86 14.59
CA VAL A 124 -7.24 -9.90 14.53
C VAL A 124 -6.70 -11.12 15.27
N ALA A 125 -7.17 -11.36 16.50
CA ALA A 125 -6.72 -12.50 17.30
C ALA A 125 -7.02 -13.84 16.62
N TRP A 126 -8.20 -13.99 16.00
CA TRP A 126 -8.56 -15.17 15.23
C TRP A 126 -7.69 -15.35 13.98
N ASN A 127 -7.47 -14.29 13.21
CA ASN A 127 -6.59 -14.32 12.03
C ASN A 127 -5.17 -14.75 12.42
N LEU A 128 -4.57 -14.12 13.44
CA LEU A 128 -3.23 -14.45 13.92
C LEU A 128 -3.13 -15.90 14.43
N THR A 129 -4.19 -16.39 15.08
CA THR A 129 -4.25 -17.78 15.58
C THR A 129 -4.31 -18.80 14.44
N THR A 130 -5.15 -18.55 13.43
CA THR A 130 -5.36 -19.48 12.31
C THR A 130 -4.19 -19.47 11.32
N ILE A 131 -3.44 -18.37 11.22
CA ILE A 131 -2.17 -18.36 10.46
C ILE A 131 -1.00 -19.03 11.21
N GLY A 132 -1.18 -19.38 12.48
CA GLY A 132 -0.17 -20.10 13.27
C GLY A 132 0.99 -19.25 13.75
N ILE A 133 0.71 -18.04 14.26
CA ILE A 133 1.70 -17.22 14.97
C ILE A 133 2.25 -17.95 16.21
N GLY A 134 3.47 -17.61 16.65
CA GLY A 134 4.05 -18.18 17.86
C GLY A 134 3.27 -17.86 19.14
N LYS A 135 3.09 -16.57 19.44
CA LYS A 135 2.45 -16.10 20.67
C LYS A 135 1.56 -14.88 20.46
N ILE A 136 0.43 -14.86 21.16
CA ILE A 136 -0.45 -13.69 21.28
C ILE A 136 -0.62 -13.34 22.76
N VAL A 137 -0.35 -12.09 23.11
CA VAL A 137 -0.67 -11.51 24.42
C VAL A 137 -1.90 -10.63 24.25
N LEU A 138 -3.02 -11.06 24.84
CA LEU A 138 -4.31 -10.39 24.74
C LEU A 138 -4.49 -9.41 25.90
N LEU A 139 -4.75 -8.14 25.62
CA LEU A 139 -5.05 -7.14 26.63
C LEU A 139 -6.44 -6.55 26.44
N ASP A 140 -7.28 -6.69 27.45
CA ASP A 140 -8.58 -6.02 27.58
C ASP A 140 -9.04 -6.16 29.04
N PHE A 141 -9.79 -5.19 29.55
CA PHE A 141 -10.27 -5.20 30.94
C PHE A 141 -11.79 -5.44 31.05
N ASP A 142 -12.50 -5.41 29.93
CA ASP A 142 -13.95 -5.49 29.92
C ASP A 142 -14.44 -6.92 30.14
N LYS A 143 -15.72 -6.99 30.53
CA LYS A 143 -16.53 -8.20 30.47
C LYS A 143 -17.34 -8.23 29.18
N ILE A 144 -17.74 -9.42 28.76
CA ILE A 144 -18.58 -9.61 27.58
C ILE A 144 -20.01 -9.18 27.90
N GLU A 145 -20.56 -8.31 27.07
CA GLU A 145 -21.96 -7.88 27.15
C GLU A 145 -22.80 -8.49 26.03
N LEU A 146 -24.11 -8.60 26.21
CA LEU A 146 -25.01 -9.11 25.17
C LEU A 146 -24.91 -8.28 23.87
N SER A 147 -24.75 -6.96 24.01
CA SER A 147 -24.57 -6.01 22.89
C SER A 147 -23.30 -6.27 22.08
N ASN A 148 -22.35 -7.06 22.59
CA ASN A 148 -21.07 -7.33 21.94
C ASN A 148 -21.17 -8.46 20.91
N LEU A 149 -22.15 -9.36 21.07
CA LEU A 149 -22.27 -10.59 20.26
C LEU A 149 -22.62 -10.33 18.80
N ASN A 150 -23.08 -9.13 18.45
CA ASN A 150 -23.36 -8.76 17.06
C ASN A 150 -22.10 -8.60 16.20
N ARG A 151 -20.91 -8.48 16.82
CA ARG A 151 -19.69 -8.06 16.12
C ARG A 151 -18.37 -8.56 16.70
N GLN A 152 -18.33 -8.95 17.97
CA GLN A 152 -17.12 -9.48 18.60
C GLN A 152 -17.04 -10.98 18.33
N LEU A 153 -16.13 -11.37 17.44
CA LEU A 153 -15.98 -12.74 16.98
C LEU A 153 -15.66 -13.68 18.16
N LEU A 154 -16.13 -14.92 18.05
CA LEU A 154 -15.94 -16.02 19.00
C LEU A 154 -16.75 -15.94 20.29
N PHE A 155 -17.27 -14.79 20.74
CA PHE A 155 -18.13 -14.75 21.93
C PHE A 155 -19.54 -15.25 21.62
N ASP A 156 -20.16 -15.92 22.61
CA ASP A 156 -21.55 -16.38 22.52
C ASP A 156 -22.37 -16.01 23.77
N VAL A 157 -23.66 -16.33 23.75
CA VAL A 157 -24.62 -15.99 24.81
C VAL A 157 -24.23 -16.54 26.19
N ASN A 158 -23.50 -17.66 26.25
CA ASN A 158 -23.05 -18.27 27.50
C ASN A 158 -21.80 -17.60 28.07
N ASP A 159 -21.19 -16.68 27.32
CA ASP A 159 -20.00 -15.95 27.75
C ASP A 159 -20.31 -14.61 28.41
N VAL A 160 -21.56 -14.14 28.32
CA VAL A 160 -21.99 -12.86 28.88
C VAL A 160 -21.65 -12.77 30.37
N GLY A 161 -21.01 -11.67 30.77
CA GLY A 161 -20.53 -11.42 32.13
C GLY A 161 -19.13 -11.96 32.45
N LYS A 162 -18.54 -12.79 31.58
CA LYS A 162 -17.16 -13.28 31.74
C LYS A 162 -16.14 -12.28 31.17
N SER A 163 -14.88 -12.39 31.60
CA SER A 163 -13.78 -11.58 31.08
C SER A 163 -13.55 -11.86 29.60
N LYS A 164 -13.44 -10.81 28.77
CA LYS A 164 -13.18 -10.94 27.33
C LYS A 164 -11.91 -11.72 27.04
N VAL A 165 -10.80 -11.36 27.70
CA VAL A 165 -9.49 -11.97 27.44
C VAL A 165 -9.45 -13.46 27.80
N GLU A 166 -10.06 -13.87 28.91
CA GLU A 166 -10.06 -15.27 29.32
C GLU A 166 -10.92 -16.15 28.41
N VAL A 167 -12.10 -15.69 28.04
CA VAL A 167 -12.96 -16.42 27.08
C VAL A 167 -12.28 -16.50 25.72
N LEU A 168 -11.72 -15.39 25.22
CA LEU A 168 -11.06 -15.33 23.93
C LEU A 168 -9.86 -16.29 23.88
N LYS A 169 -9.01 -16.29 24.93
CA LYS A 169 -7.91 -17.24 25.08
C LYS A 169 -8.37 -18.70 24.99
N ASN A 170 -9.41 -19.06 25.73
CA ASN A 170 -9.90 -20.44 25.74
C ASN A 170 -10.41 -20.87 24.37
N LYS A 171 -11.16 -19.99 23.68
CA LYS A 171 -11.69 -20.29 22.33
C LYS A 171 -10.58 -20.38 21.28
N LEU A 172 -9.60 -19.48 21.32
CA LEU A 172 -8.47 -19.52 20.39
C LEU A 172 -7.56 -20.74 20.62
N ARG A 173 -7.33 -21.16 21.87
CA ARG A 173 -6.60 -22.41 22.17
C ARG A 173 -7.30 -23.64 21.62
N ASN A 174 -8.64 -23.67 21.63
CA ASN A 174 -9.41 -24.76 21.01
C ASN A 174 -9.32 -24.74 19.47
N ILE A 175 -9.12 -23.57 18.85
CA ILE A 175 -8.96 -23.43 17.40
C ILE A 175 -7.56 -23.87 16.96
N ASN A 176 -6.52 -23.43 17.67
CA ASN A 176 -5.15 -23.83 17.38
C ASN A 176 -4.35 -24.03 18.69
N PRO A 177 -4.19 -25.27 19.17
CA PRO A 177 -3.50 -25.56 20.42
C PRO A 177 -1.97 -25.37 20.34
N MET A 178 -1.43 -25.15 19.13
CA MET A 178 0.01 -24.98 18.93
C MET A 178 0.51 -23.57 19.24
N ILE A 179 -0.40 -22.60 19.42
CA ILE A 179 -0.04 -21.21 19.69
C ILE A 179 -0.05 -20.91 21.19
N GLU A 180 0.87 -20.07 21.64
CA GLU A 180 0.89 -19.60 23.02
C GLU A 180 -0.04 -18.39 23.17
N ILE A 181 -0.92 -18.44 24.17
CA ILE A 181 -1.82 -17.32 24.47
C ILE A 181 -1.74 -16.95 25.93
N GLU A 182 -1.41 -15.69 26.18
CA GLU A 182 -1.41 -15.04 27.48
C GLU A 182 -2.42 -13.90 27.52
N THR A 183 -2.85 -13.54 28.72
CA THR A 183 -3.94 -12.58 28.94
C THR A 183 -3.53 -11.55 29.98
N ILE A 184 -3.93 -10.30 29.74
CA ILE A 184 -3.72 -9.17 30.61
C ILE A 184 -5.10 -8.52 30.83
N ASN A 185 -5.70 -8.79 31.98
CA ASN A 185 -6.97 -8.20 32.38
C ASN A 185 -6.72 -6.88 33.13
N THR A 186 -6.31 -5.84 32.40
CA THR A 186 -5.89 -4.54 32.98
C THR A 186 -6.35 -3.38 32.12
N LYS A 187 -6.93 -2.36 32.76
CA LYS A 187 -7.28 -1.09 32.11
C LYS A 187 -6.04 -0.20 32.00
N ILE A 188 -5.77 0.33 30.81
CA ILE A 188 -4.64 1.24 30.58
C ILE A 188 -5.06 2.65 31.02
N THR A 189 -4.54 3.08 32.17
CA THR A 189 -4.90 4.38 32.78
C THR A 189 -3.83 5.46 32.63
N SER A 190 -2.62 5.09 32.21
CA SER A 190 -1.50 6.02 32.03
C SER A 190 -0.41 5.44 31.13
N GLU A 191 0.48 6.31 30.61
CA GLU A 191 1.70 5.88 29.90
C GLU A 191 2.59 4.96 30.76
N LYS A 192 2.62 5.18 32.08
CA LYS A 192 3.38 4.33 33.01
C LYS A 192 2.88 2.88 32.99
N VAL A 193 1.56 2.69 33.10
CA VAL A 193 0.95 1.35 33.05
C VAL A 193 1.24 0.69 31.70
N LEU A 194 1.12 1.43 30.60
CA LEU A 194 1.43 0.93 29.26
C LEU A 194 2.91 0.51 29.14
N LYS A 195 3.83 1.31 29.69
CA LYS A 195 5.26 0.99 29.73
C LYS A 195 5.55 -0.28 30.52
N ASP A 196 4.95 -0.43 31.70
CA ASP A 196 5.14 -1.62 32.54
C ASP A 196 4.67 -2.89 31.82
N ILE A 197 3.57 -2.79 31.05
CA ILE A 197 3.09 -3.87 30.18
C ILE A 197 4.10 -4.19 29.08
N PHE A 198 4.59 -3.20 28.33
CA PHE A 198 5.55 -3.44 27.23
C PHE A 198 6.85 -4.07 27.71
N LEU A 199 7.31 -3.70 28.91
CA LEU A 199 8.52 -4.27 29.52
C LEU A 199 8.29 -5.70 30.03
N LYS A 200 7.11 -5.98 30.61
CA LYS A 200 6.76 -7.31 31.12
C LYS A 200 6.44 -8.31 30.00
N TYR A 201 5.90 -7.83 28.89
CA TYR A 201 5.51 -8.65 27.73
C TYR A 201 6.22 -8.17 26.45
N PRO A 202 7.54 -8.42 26.32
CA PRO A 202 8.27 -8.09 25.11
C PRO A 202 7.60 -8.70 23.87
N SER A 203 7.39 -7.89 22.84
CA SER A 203 6.63 -8.27 21.65
C SER A 203 7.32 -7.75 20.40
N ASP A 204 7.27 -8.53 19.32
CA ASP A 204 7.82 -8.14 18.02
C ASP A 204 6.96 -7.08 17.32
N LEU A 205 5.66 -7.07 17.64
CA LEU A 205 4.68 -6.15 17.09
C LEU A 205 3.57 -5.86 18.11
N ILE A 206 3.15 -4.60 18.16
CA ILE A 206 1.96 -4.19 18.90
C ILE A 206 0.82 -3.95 17.91
N ILE A 207 -0.39 -4.38 18.25
CA ILE A 207 -1.59 -4.03 17.49
C ILE A 207 -2.55 -3.26 18.40
N LYS A 208 -2.84 -2.01 18.03
CA LYS A 208 -3.79 -1.14 18.74
C LYS A 208 -5.17 -1.24 18.11
N THR A 209 -6.14 -1.73 18.89
CA THR A 209 -7.58 -1.71 18.55
C THR A 209 -8.46 -1.12 19.66
N LEU A 210 -7.84 -0.35 20.57
CA LEU A 210 -8.50 0.38 21.64
C LEU A 210 -9.04 1.73 21.13
N ASP A 211 -10.20 2.15 21.62
CA ASP A 211 -10.75 3.50 21.39
C ASP A 211 -10.44 4.47 22.55
N SER A 212 -10.17 3.96 23.75
CA SER A 212 -9.92 4.75 24.95
C SER A 212 -8.69 4.25 25.72
N PRO A 213 -7.99 5.11 26.49
CA PRO A 213 -8.23 6.54 26.67
C PRO A 213 -7.82 7.40 25.45
N THR A 214 -8.31 8.64 25.37
CA THR A 214 -8.07 9.56 24.26
C THR A 214 -6.59 9.86 24.02
N GLU A 215 -5.79 9.86 25.08
CA GLU A 215 -4.37 10.16 25.14
C GLU A 215 -3.50 8.98 24.65
N PHE A 216 -4.10 7.81 24.48
CA PHE A 216 -3.39 6.59 24.11
C PHE A 216 -2.48 6.75 22.87
N PRO A 217 -2.88 7.45 21.79
CA PRO A 217 -2.00 7.70 20.65
C PRO A 217 -0.67 8.37 21.00
N MET A 218 -0.65 9.32 21.94
CA MET A 218 0.61 9.95 22.36
C MET A 218 1.49 8.99 23.16
N TRP A 219 0.86 8.18 24.02
CA TRP A 219 1.59 7.22 24.85
C TRP A 219 2.23 6.11 24.02
N ILE A 220 1.49 5.54 23.05
CA ILE A 220 2.02 4.48 22.19
C ILE A 220 3.15 5.00 21.30
N ASP A 221 3.01 6.19 20.71
CA ASP A 221 4.06 6.79 19.86
C ASP A 221 5.35 7.05 20.65
N SER A 222 5.22 7.67 21.83
CA SER A 222 6.34 7.93 22.75
C SER A 222 7.08 6.65 23.12
N LEU A 223 6.36 5.61 23.56
CA LEU A 223 6.95 4.37 24.03
C LEU A 223 7.54 3.53 22.89
N CYS A 224 6.81 3.37 21.79
CA CYS A 224 7.26 2.59 20.63
C CYS A 224 8.50 3.22 19.98
N SER A 225 8.58 4.56 19.91
CA SER A 225 9.77 5.27 19.43
C SER A 225 11.00 5.04 20.32
N LYS A 226 10.82 5.08 21.65
CA LYS A 226 11.89 4.85 22.64
C LYS A 226 12.36 3.39 22.67
N LEU A 227 11.43 2.45 22.63
CA LEU A 227 11.69 1.02 22.74
C LEU A 227 11.99 0.34 21.39
N LYS A 228 11.88 1.08 20.28
CA LYS A 228 12.08 0.57 18.91
C LYS A 228 11.13 -0.56 18.55
N ILE A 229 9.86 -0.44 18.95
CA ILE A 229 8.81 -1.41 18.67
C ILE A 229 7.90 -0.88 17.56
N ASN A 230 7.58 -1.72 16.59
CA ASN A 230 6.63 -1.38 15.53
C ASN A 230 5.20 -1.58 16.04
N TYR A 231 4.24 -0.82 15.51
CA TYR A 231 2.84 -1.08 15.79
C TYR A 231 1.95 -0.83 14.58
N ILE A 232 0.79 -1.46 14.56
CA ILE A 232 -0.29 -1.16 13.62
C ILE A 232 -1.50 -0.75 14.43
N ALA A 233 -2.21 0.27 13.97
CA ALA A 233 -3.44 0.67 14.59
C ALA A 233 -4.65 0.43 13.68
N GLY A 234 -5.80 0.17 14.30
CA GLY A 234 -7.06 0.41 13.65
C GLY A 234 -8.23 0.42 14.61
N ILE A 235 -9.16 1.33 14.34
CA ILE A 235 -10.34 1.61 15.18
C ILE A 235 -11.55 1.85 14.29
N THR A 236 -12.72 1.97 14.93
CA THR A 236 -13.92 2.51 14.27
C THR A 236 -14.24 3.88 14.82
N SER A 237 -14.51 4.84 13.94
CA SER A 237 -14.97 6.18 14.32
C SER A 237 -16.22 6.53 13.50
N GLY A 238 -17.35 6.65 14.18
CA GLY A 238 -18.65 6.78 13.53
C GLY A 238 -18.90 5.59 12.59
N MET A 239 -19.16 5.88 11.31
CA MET A 239 -19.40 4.88 10.27
C MET A 239 -18.13 4.44 9.53
N PHE A 240 -16.95 4.91 9.94
CA PHE A 240 -15.68 4.64 9.25
C PHE A 240 -14.78 3.70 10.05
N SER A 241 -14.09 2.81 9.35
CA SER A 241 -12.92 2.11 9.87
C SER A 241 -11.70 2.96 9.56
N LEU A 242 -10.90 3.23 10.58
CA LEU A 242 -9.62 3.90 10.45
C LEU A 242 -8.55 2.81 10.54
N ILE A 243 -7.81 2.60 9.46
CA ILE A 243 -6.78 1.56 9.35
C ILE A 243 -5.44 2.24 9.17
N GLY A 244 -4.51 1.95 10.06
CA GLY A 244 -3.21 2.59 10.14
C GLY A 244 -3.10 3.63 11.27
N PRO A 245 -1.92 4.24 11.42
CA PRO A 245 -0.75 3.99 10.59
C PRO A 245 -0.12 2.62 10.89
N THR A 246 0.56 2.08 9.89
CA THR A 246 1.60 1.06 10.09
C THR A 246 2.86 1.83 10.52
N TYR A 247 3.15 1.82 11.82
CA TYR A 247 4.30 2.50 12.39
C TYR A 247 5.55 1.62 12.37
N ILE A 248 6.61 2.13 11.77
CA ILE A 248 7.95 1.57 11.77
C ILE A 248 8.86 2.50 12.57
N ALA A 249 9.42 1.98 13.66
CA ALA A 249 10.19 2.77 14.60
C ALA A 249 11.40 3.46 13.93
N GLY A 250 11.45 4.79 14.03
CA GLY A 250 12.51 5.61 13.44
C GLY A 250 12.41 5.82 11.92
N PHE A 251 11.33 5.37 11.27
CA PHE A 251 11.15 5.49 9.82
C PHE A 251 9.84 6.17 9.42
N SER A 252 8.73 5.89 10.11
CA SER A 252 7.42 6.42 9.75
C SER A 252 6.77 7.25 10.86
N HIS A 253 5.71 7.96 10.50
CA HIS A 253 4.89 8.75 11.42
C HIS A 253 4.07 7.88 12.36
N GLY A 254 3.99 8.32 13.61
CA GLY A 254 3.17 7.76 14.67
C GLY A 254 1.69 8.13 14.52
N TYR A 255 0.83 7.59 15.37
CA TYR A 255 -0.62 7.78 15.28
C TYR A 255 -0.98 9.23 15.61
N SER A 256 -0.33 9.81 16.62
CA SER A 256 -0.57 11.17 17.08
C SER A 256 -0.15 12.23 16.05
N ASP A 257 0.78 11.92 15.15
CA ASP A 257 1.23 12.83 14.08
C ASP A 257 0.12 13.19 13.08
N PHE A 258 -0.95 12.41 13.03
CA PHE A 258 -2.09 12.65 12.14
C PHE A 258 -3.13 13.61 12.73
N PHE A 259 -3.13 13.92 14.03
CA PHE A 259 -4.23 14.67 14.66
C PHE A 259 -3.75 16.00 15.24
N ASP A 260 -4.38 17.13 14.86
CA ASP A 260 -4.00 18.50 15.25
C ASP A 260 -3.88 18.71 16.76
N SER A 261 -4.88 18.23 17.50
CA SER A 261 -4.85 18.16 18.95
C SER A 261 -5.75 17.01 19.39
N ILE A 262 -5.26 16.17 20.31
CA ILE A 262 -6.11 15.21 21.01
C ILE A 262 -6.90 16.00 22.04
N LYS A 263 -8.03 16.56 21.61
CA LYS A 263 -8.95 17.22 22.52
C LYS A 263 -9.65 16.15 23.37
N GLN A 264 -9.62 16.34 24.68
CA GLN A 264 -10.40 15.52 25.60
C GLN A 264 -11.87 15.88 25.41
N TYR A 265 -12.65 14.91 24.95
CA TYR A 265 -14.10 15.01 24.89
C TYR A 265 -14.68 13.99 25.86
N GLU A 266 -15.61 14.43 26.68
CA GLU A 266 -16.46 13.53 27.46
C GLU A 266 -17.67 13.14 26.63
N ILE A 267 -17.90 11.84 26.48
CA ILE A 267 -19.14 11.34 25.87
C ILE A 267 -20.24 11.49 26.93
N VAL A 268 -21.04 12.55 26.81
CA VAL A 268 -22.15 12.84 27.73
C VAL A 268 -23.31 11.85 27.55
N SER A 269 -23.57 11.40 26.31
CA SER A 269 -24.64 10.45 25.98
C SER A 269 -24.42 9.82 24.59
N GLY A 270 -25.04 8.66 24.36
CA GLY A 270 -25.02 7.95 23.08
C GLY A 270 -24.00 6.82 22.99
N ILE A 271 -24.21 5.91 22.04
CA ILE A 271 -23.34 4.77 21.76
C ILE A 271 -23.09 4.73 20.25
N ALA A 272 -21.83 4.58 19.85
CA ALA A 272 -21.48 4.53 18.44
C ALA A 272 -22.05 3.25 17.77
N PRO A 273 -22.73 3.37 16.61
CA PRO A 273 -23.18 2.20 15.86
C PRO A 273 -21.98 1.42 15.33
N SER A 274 -22.10 0.10 15.26
CA SER A 274 -21.04 -0.77 14.72
C SER A 274 -21.62 -2.06 14.15
N ILE A 275 -20.99 -2.55 13.07
CA ILE A 275 -21.40 -3.74 12.32
C ILE A 275 -20.23 -4.69 12.11
N SER A 276 -20.49 -5.99 12.19
CA SER A 276 -19.48 -7.06 12.09
C SER A 276 -18.70 -7.04 10.79
N ILE A 277 -19.35 -6.79 9.64
CA ILE A 277 -18.70 -6.82 8.31
C ILE A 277 -17.54 -5.81 8.27
N GLN A 278 -17.77 -4.62 8.79
CA GLN A 278 -16.79 -3.54 8.79
C GLN A 278 -15.63 -3.80 9.76
N GLN A 279 -15.93 -4.40 10.91
CA GLN A 279 -14.90 -4.79 11.88
C GLN A 279 -14.07 -5.99 11.40
N SER A 280 -14.70 -6.95 10.73
CA SER A 280 -14.03 -8.08 10.06
C SER A 280 -13.09 -7.61 8.96
N TYR A 281 -13.55 -6.67 8.12
CA TYR A 281 -12.71 -6.06 7.08
C TYR A 281 -11.49 -5.35 7.69
N CYS A 282 -11.72 -4.49 8.68
CA CYS A 282 -10.65 -3.77 9.37
C CYS A 282 -9.65 -4.75 10.03
N GLY A 283 -10.16 -5.76 10.74
CA GLY A 283 -9.33 -6.80 11.36
C GLY A 283 -8.52 -7.60 10.35
N SER A 284 -9.06 -7.86 9.17
CA SER A 284 -8.36 -8.56 8.08
C SER A 284 -7.23 -7.71 7.48
N GLU A 285 -7.48 -6.43 7.20
CA GLU A 285 -6.44 -5.52 6.69
C GLU A 285 -5.29 -5.34 7.70
N ILE A 286 -5.60 -5.17 8.98
CA ILE A 286 -4.59 -5.08 10.05
C ILE A 286 -3.78 -6.38 10.14
N SER A 287 -4.45 -7.54 10.08
CA SER A 287 -3.78 -8.84 10.15
C SER A 287 -2.86 -9.08 8.95
N ASN A 288 -3.27 -8.63 7.76
CA ASN A 288 -2.45 -8.70 6.56
C ASN A 288 -1.18 -7.84 6.68
N GLU A 289 -1.28 -6.63 7.23
CA GLU A 289 -0.12 -5.78 7.49
C GLU A 289 0.80 -6.36 8.57
N ALA A 290 0.21 -6.91 9.64
CA ALA A 290 0.96 -7.60 10.70
C ALA A 290 1.75 -8.77 10.11
N LEU A 291 1.12 -9.56 9.23
CA LEU A 291 1.78 -10.67 8.57
C LEU A 291 3.00 -10.22 7.77
N LYS A 292 2.86 -9.15 6.97
CA LYS A 292 3.96 -8.60 6.17
C LYS A 292 5.14 -8.14 7.05
N LEU A 293 4.86 -7.45 8.15
CA LEU A 293 5.89 -6.99 9.09
C LEU A 293 6.61 -8.15 9.76
N LEU A 294 5.88 -9.10 10.34
CA LEU A 294 6.45 -10.21 11.12
C LEU A 294 7.27 -11.17 10.26
N THR A 295 6.88 -11.33 8.99
CA THR A 295 7.60 -12.18 8.04
C THR A 295 8.75 -11.48 7.32
N MET A 296 8.91 -10.17 7.51
CA MET A 296 9.81 -9.30 6.75
C MET A 296 9.60 -9.42 5.24
N MET A 297 8.34 -9.41 4.81
CA MET A 297 8.01 -9.17 3.41
C MET A 297 8.53 -7.78 3.00
N ASP A 298 8.66 -7.57 1.69
CA ASP A 298 9.08 -6.29 1.14
C ASP A 298 8.24 -5.15 1.75
N LEU A 299 8.87 -4.28 2.54
CA LEU A 299 8.20 -3.22 3.28
C LEU A 299 7.47 -2.23 2.36
N ARG A 300 7.83 -2.18 1.07
CA ARG A 300 7.12 -1.40 0.04
C ARG A 300 5.69 -1.90 -0.21
N THR A 301 5.35 -3.10 0.27
CA THR A 301 4.01 -3.69 0.17
C THR A 301 3.08 -3.31 1.32
N LEU A 302 3.59 -2.59 2.33
CA LEU A 302 2.79 -2.10 3.45
C LEU A 302 1.91 -0.92 2.99
N LYS A 303 0.60 -1.03 3.22
CA LYS A 303 -0.40 -0.12 2.66
C LYS A 303 -0.59 1.16 3.48
N TYR A 304 -0.29 1.12 4.78
CA TYR A 304 -0.62 2.19 5.72
C TYR A 304 0.60 2.86 6.38
N ILE A 305 1.79 2.74 5.78
CA ILE A 305 2.92 3.56 6.20
C ILE A 305 2.59 5.03 5.89
N ASN A 306 2.83 5.92 6.86
CA ASN A 306 2.60 7.37 6.73
C ASN A 306 1.18 7.73 6.28
N LYS A 307 0.19 6.91 6.64
CA LYS A 307 -1.21 7.09 6.26
C LYS A 307 -2.17 6.45 7.25
N ILE A 308 -3.28 7.12 7.55
CA ILE A 308 -4.48 6.50 8.13
C ILE A 308 -5.55 6.45 7.05
N HIS A 309 -5.99 5.26 6.69
CA HIS A 309 -7.02 5.03 5.69
C HIS A 309 -8.40 4.96 6.36
N TYR A 310 -9.29 5.87 5.99
CA TYR A 310 -10.67 5.90 6.42
C TYR A 310 -11.51 5.20 5.37
N ILE A 311 -12.29 4.20 5.78
CA ILE A 311 -13.12 3.44 4.86
C ILE A 311 -14.48 3.10 5.46
N ASP A 312 -15.52 3.36 4.69
CA ASP A 312 -16.86 2.83 4.85
C ASP A 312 -17.14 1.89 3.67
N ILE A 313 -16.98 0.59 3.92
CA ILE A 313 -17.14 -0.45 2.90
C ILE A 313 -18.60 -0.63 2.45
N ILE A 314 -19.57 -0.17 3.24
CA ILE A 314 -20.98 -0.32 2.91
C ILE A 314 -21.39 0.73 1.88
N ARG A 315 -20.88 1.95 2.05
CA ARG A 315 -21.13 3.05 1.11
C ARG A 315 -20.06 3.21 0.04
N ASN A 316 -19.02 2.38 0.06
CA ASN A 316 -17.83 2.49 -0.80
C ASN A 316 -17.21 3.90 -0.76
N VAL A 317 -17.09 4.45 0.46
CA VAL A 317 -16.44 5.74 0.68
C VAL A 317 -15.08 5.49 1.32
N GLU A 318 -14.03 6.01 0.68
CA GLU A 318 -12.67 5.91 1.19
C GLU A 318 -11.96 7.27 1.13
N MET A 319 -11.09 7.52 2.10
CA MET A 319 -10.25 8.71 2.14
C MET A 319 -8.97 8.43 2.92
N ASP A 320 -7.92 9.19 2.62
CA ASP A 320 -6.62 9.05 3.25
C ASP A 320 -6.28 10.27 4.07
N MET A 321 -5.87 10.05 5.30
CA MET A 321 -5.27 11.05 6.15
C MET A 321 -3.74 10.89 6.09
N ILE A 322 -3.05 11.99 5.82
CA ILE A 322 -1.60 12.09 5.65
C ILE A 322 -1.05 12.87 6.86
N PRO A 323 0.18 12.61 7.34
CA PRO A 323 0.78 13.35 8.45
C PRO A 323 0.91 14.85 8.16
N LYS A 324 0.92 15.65 9.22
CA LYS A 324 0.84 17.13 9.14
C LYS A 324 2.00 17.78 8.39
N ASP A 325 3.21 17.29 8.61
CA ASP A 325 4.45 17.83 8.07
C ASP A 325 4.60 17.58 6.56
N ALA A 326 3.98 16.52 6.03
CA ALA A 326 3.92 16.27 4.59
C ALA A 326 3.27 17.44 3.80
N PHE A 327 2.33 18.16 4.41
CA PHE A 327 1.74 19.36 3.78
C PHE A 327 2.68 20.56 3.80
N ILE A 328 3.55 20.66 4.81
CA ILE A 328 4.54 21.74 4.94
C ILE A 328 5.64 21.56 3.91
N GLU A 329 6.17 20.33 3.76
CA GLU A 329 7.17 20.02 2.73
C GLU A 329 6.62 20.24 1.32
N ALA A 330 5.37 19.81 1.05
CA ALA A 330 4.72 20.02 -0.24
C ALA A 330 4.53 21.51 -0.59
N ASP A 331 4.14 22.35 0.38
CA ASP A 331 3.97 23.80 0.16
C ASP A 331 5.32 24.52 -0.06
N ILE A 332 6.40 24.08 0.64
CA ILE A 332 7.75 24.62 0.45
C ILE A 332 8.28 24.26 -0.95
N ASP A 333 8.22 22.98 -1.33
CA ASP A 333 8.72 22.50 -2.63
C ASP A 333 7.90 23.09 -3.79
N TYR A 334 6.60 23.31 -3.57
CA TYR A 334 5.73 24.03 -4.50
C TYR A 334 6.12 25.50 -4.67
N LYS A 335 6.35 26.24 -3.58
CA LYS A 335 6.78 27.66 -3.62
C LYS A 335 8.14 27.80 -4.29
N GLU A 336 9.07 26.89 -4.02
CA GLU A 336 10.35 26.84 -4.73
C GLU A 336 10.17 26.51 -6.22
N GLY A 337 9.33 25.54 -6.55
CA GLY A 337 9.00 25.15 -7.91
C GLY A 337 8.41 26.31 -8.71
N ILE A 338 7.46 27.06 -8.15
CA ILE A 338 6.90 28.27 -8.77
C ILE A 338 7.99 29.32 -9.04
N ARG A 339 8.85 29.60 -8.04
CA ARG A 339 9.92 30.60 -8.20
C ARG A 339 10.89 30.21 -9.30
N LYS A 340 11.33 28.94 -9.34
CA LYS A 340 12.20 28.40 -10.41
C LYS A 340 11.51 28.46 -11.78
N ASN A 341 10.22 28.16 -11.84
CA ASN A 341 9.44 28.20 -13.09
C ASN A 341 9.27 29.62 -13.64
N ILE A 342 8.98 30.61 -12.78
CA ILE A 342 8.86 32.02 -13.19
C ILE A 342 10.21 32.52 -13.73
N LEU A 343 11.30 32.27 -12.99
CA LEU A 343 12.64 32.71 -13.39
C LEU A 343 13.03 32.15 -14.76
N MET A 344 12.73 30.88 -15.01
CA MET A 344 13.10 30.20 -16.24
C MET A 344 12.25 30.63 -17.44
N VAL A 345 10.93 30.83 -17.27
CA VAL A 345 10.07 31.38 -18.34
C VAL A 345 10.51 32.80 -18.69
N SER A 346 10.87 33.62 -17.70
CA SER A 346 11.44 34.95 -17.93
C SER A 346 12.78 34.89 -18.69
N LEU A 347 13.65 33.95 -18.36
CA LEU A 347 14.93 33.74 -19.06
C LEU A 347 14.73 33.30 -20.52
N ILE A 348 13.82 32.34 -20.77
CA ILE A 348 13.48 31.91 -22.13
C ILE A 348 12.91 33.08 -22.92
N PHE A 349 12.02 33.87 -22.33
CA PHE A 349 11.45 35.05 -22.96
C PHE A 349 12.53 36.08 -23.33
N ILE A 350 13.44 36.39 -22.40
CA ILE A 350 14.55 37.32 -22.63
C ILE A 350 15.47 36.79 -23.74
N ILE A 351 15.83 35.51 -23.72
CA ILE A 351 16.68 34.88 -24.73
C ILE A 351 15.98 34.91 -26.10
N SER A 352 14.68 34.58 -26.17
CA SER A 352 13.91 34.62 -27.41
C SER A 352 13.86 36.04 -28.02
N VAL A 353 13.66 37.08 -27.20
CA VAL A 353 13.67 38.48 -27.64
C VAL A 353 15.06 38.92 -28.12
N LEU A 354 16.13 38.45 -27.46
CA LEU A 354 17.50 38.76 -27.86
C LEU A 354 17.89 38.05 -29.17
N LEU A 355 17.40 36.82 -29.39
CA LEU A 355 17.71 36.02 -30.59
C LEU A 355 16.94 36.44 -31.84
N THR A 356 15.82 37.16 -31.70
CA THR A 356 15.04 37.65 -32.86
C THR A 356 15.73 38.71 -33.72
N ASN A 357 16.89 39.24 -33.31
CA ASN A 357 17.57 40.30 -34.05
C ASN A 357 18.65 39.84 -35.05
N TRP A 358 19.03 38.55 -35.14
CA TRP A 358 20.18 38.14 -35.97
C TRP A 358 19.93 36.84 -36.77
N ASN A 359 20.02 36.95 -38.10
CA ASN A 359 19.64 35.97 -39.13
C ASN A 359 20.29 34.57 -39.08
N ALA A 360 21.23 34.30 -38.17
CA ALA A 360 21.88 32.98 -38.03
C ALA A 360 21.69 32.32 -36.64
N LEU A 361 21.29 33.10 -35.63
CA LEU A 361 21.10 32.62 -34.24
C LEU A 361 19.71 32.00 -34.01
N PHE A 362 18.78 32.19 -34.95
CA PHE A 362 17.43 31.63 -34.91
C PHE A 362 17.41 30.10 -34.84
N TRP A 363 18.29 29.42 -35.59
CA TRP A 363 18.35 27.96 -35.64
C TRP A 363 19.00 27.34 -34.39
N ILE A 364 19.98 28.03 -33.79
CA ILE A 364 20.59 27.60 -32.52
C ILE A 364 19.59 27.77 -31.38
N GLY A 365 18.82 28.87 -31.38
CA GLY A 365 17.70 29.08 -30.47
C GLY A 365 16.59 28.04 -30.62
N ALA A 366 16.19 27.71 -31.86
CA ALA A 366 15.19 26.69 -32.14
C ALA A 366 15.63 25.29 -31.65
N CYS A 367 16.89 24.91 -31.85
CA CYS A 367 17.43 23.65 -31.33
C CYS A 367 17.44 23.61 -29.79
N PHE A 368 17.81 24.71 -29.11
CA PHE A 368 17.78 24.79 -27.65
C PHE A 368 16.35 24.69 -27.09
N LEU A 369 15.40 25.28 -27.81
CA LEU A 369 14.00 25.26 -27.45
C LEU A 369 13.35 23.88 -27.64
N ILE A 370 13.79 23.08 -28.63
CA ILE A 370 13.34 21.68 -28.78
C ILE A 370 13.86 20.80 -27.63
N ILE A 371 15.05 21.09 -27.11
CA ILE A 371 15.73 20.30 -26.07
C ILE A 371 15.27 20.68 -24.65
N ALA A 372 14.96 21.95 -24.39
CA ALA A 372 14.56 22.44 -23.06
C ALA A 372 13.34 21.70 -22.43
N PRO A 373 12.28 21.33 -23.18
CA PRO A 373 11.16 20.54 -22.67
C PRO A 373 11.55 19.15 -22.15
N LEU A 374 12.60 18.53 -22.71
CA LEU A 374 13.09 17.21 -22.26
C LEU A 374 13.74 17.29 -20.88
N PHE A 375 14.30 18.44 -20.51
CA PHE A 375 14.83 18.70 -19.16
C PHE A 375 13.73 19.10 -18.16
N LEU A 376 12.55 19.53 -18.63
CA LEU A 376 11.45 20.06 -17.82
C LEU A 376 10.27 19.10 -17.61
N TYR A 377 10.26 17.96 -18.30
CA TYR A 377 9.21 16.95 -18.15
C TYR A 377 9.10 16.41 -16.71
N LYS A 378 10.15 16.53 -15.89
CA LYS A 378 10.19 16.03 -14.52
C LYS A 378 9.36 16.84 -13.51
N THR A 379 8.91 18.06 -13.83
CA THR A 379 8.32 18.98 -12.82
C THR A 379 6.83 19.31 -13.00
N SER A 380 6.27 19.34 -14.22
CA SER A 380 4.81 19.50 -14.41
C SER A 380 4.35 19.28 -15.86
N LYS A 381 3.45 18.28 -16.07
CA LYS A 381 2.90 17.89 -17.38
C LYS A 381 2.25 19.05 -18.15
N TYR A 382 1.62 20.00 -17.45
CA TYR A 382 0.89 21.12 -18.08
C TYR A 382 1.84 22.22 -18.56
N ILE A 383 2.95 22.44 -17.85
CA ILE A 383 3.98 23.42 -18.24
C ILE A 383 4.72 22.91 -19.48
N SER A 384 5.09 21.63 -19.51
CA SER A 384 5.70 21.02 -20.69
C SER A 384 4.82 21.16 -21.94
N MET A 385 3.51 20.98 -21.78
CA MET A 385 2.54 21.15 -22.87
C MET A 385 2.47 22.60 -23.37
N SER A 386 2.39 23.56 -22.44
CA SER A 386 2.37 25.00 -22.76
C SER A 386 3.64 25.45 -23.49
N VAL A 387 4.81 25.04 -23.00
CA VAL A 387 6.09 25.35 -23.64
C VAL A 387 6.15 24.72 -25.03
N PHE A 388 5.78 23.45 -25.18
CA PHE A 388 5.79 22.76 -26.48
C PHE A 388 4.89 23.42 -27.53
N ILE A 389 3.68 23.84 -27.15
CA ILE A 389 2.73 24.53 -28.05
C ILE A 389 3.32 25.85 -28.53
N ASN A 390 3.85 26.67 -27.60
CA ASN A 390 4.44 27.97 -27.96
C ASN A 390 5.63 27.81 -28.91
N LEU A 391 6.50 26.83 -28.66
CA LEU A 391 7.67 26.59 -29.48
C LEU A 391 7.35 26.08 -30.88
N SER A 392 6.35 25.21 -30.98
CA SER A 392 5.86 24.70 -32.26
C SER A 392 5.29 25.84 -33.11
N TRP A 393 4.62 26.81 -32.49
CA TRP A 393 4.12 28.01 -33.15
C TRP A 393 5.22 28.96 -33.62
N TYR A 394 6.26 29.20 -32.81
CA TYR A 394 7.41 30.01 -33.23
C TYR A 394 8.15 29.39 -34.43
N MET A 395 8.29 28.06 -34.47
CA MET A 395 8.83 27.37 -35.64
C MET A 395 7.97 27.59 -36.87
N LEU A 396 6.64 27.46 -36.74
CA LEU A 396 5.72 27.66 -37.86
C LEU A 396 5.81 29.09 -38.43
N ILE A 397 5.85 30.10 -37.56
CA ILE A 397 6.02 31.51 -37.97
C ILE A 397 7.37 31.70 -38.66
N GLY A 398 8.46 31.15 -38.11
CA GLY A 398 9.79 31.21 -38.70
C GLY A 398 9.84 30.58 -40.10
N ILE A 399 9.20 29.43 -40.29
CA ILE A 399 9.09 28.75 -41.59
C ILE A 399 8.29 29.58 -42.58
N ILE A 400 7.13 30.12 -42.16
CA ILE A 400 6.30 30.99 -43.01
C ILE A 400 7.08 32.23 -43.45
N SER A 401 7.80 32.89 -42.53
CA SER A 401 8.65 34.04 -42.87
C SER A 401 9.76 33.67 -43.86
N LEU A 402 10.36 32.47 -43.75
CA LEU A 402 11.38 31.99 -44.67
C LEU A 402 10.82 31.73 -46.07
N ILE A 403 9.64 31.11 -46.15
CA ILE A 403 8.94 30.84 -47.42
C ILE A 403 8.59 32.15 -48.12
N VAL A 404 8.06 33.13 -47.39
CA VAL A 404 7.68 34.44 -47.92
C VAL A 404 8.90 35.21 -48.42
N LYS A 405 10.03 35.14 -47.70
CA LYS A 405 11.29 35.76 -48.09
C LYS A 405 11.92 35.11 -49.33
N ASN A 406 11.95 33.78 -49.41
CA ASN A 406 12.55 33.05 -50.53
C ASN A 406 11.72 33.11 -51.83
N HIS A 407 10.40 33.33 -51.73
CA HIS A 407 9.52 33.46 -52.89
C HIS A 407 9.22 34.92 -53.28
N HIS A 408 9.91 35.92 -52.70
CA HIS A 408 9.69 37.35 -52.95
C HIS A 408 8.20 37.77 -52.84
N LEU A 409 7.45 37.15 -51.93
CA LEU A 409 5.98 37.28 -51.88
C LEU A 409 5.47 38.57 -51.18
N SER A 410 6.34 39.52 -50.80
CA SER A 410 5.85 40.79 -50.26
C SER A 410 6.86 41.95 -50.39
N ASP A 411 6.52 42.91 -51.24
CA ASP A 411 7.08 44.28 -51.17
C ASP A 411 6.33 45.16 -50.15
N ASN A 412 5.32 44.64 -49.46
CA ASN A 412 4.47 45.43 -48.58
C ASN A 412 4.71 45.16 -47.10
N MET A 413 5.11 46.23 -46.39
CA MET A 413 5.23 46.37 -44.93
C MET A 413 4.00 45.83 -44.16
N SER A 414 2.83 45.75 -44.80
CA SER A 414 1.58 45.28 -44.20
C SER A 414 1.62 43.81 -43.80
N PHE A 415 2.27 42.93 -44.55
CA PHE A 415 2.26 41.48 -44.27
C PHE A 415 3.06 41.13 -43.02
N TYR A 416 4.26 41.70 -42.87
CA TYR A 416 5.08 41.56 -41.67
C TYR A 416 4.40 42.15 -40.42
N THR A 417 3.68 43.26 -40.60
CA THR A 417 2.92 43.89 -39.51
C THR A 417 1.74 43.02 -39.05
N ILE A 418 1.07 42.34 -39.98
CA ILE A 418 0.00 41.39 -39.66
C ILE A 418 0.55 40.18 -38.91
N ILE A 419 1.66 39.59 -39.36
CA ILE A 419 2.29 38.45 -38.67
C ILE A 419 2.77 38.85 -37.28
N SER A 420 3.42 40.01 -37.12
CA SER A 420 3.87 40.46 -35.79
C SER A 420 2.69 40.74 -34.86
N SER A 421 1.60 41.32 -35.36
CA SER A 421 0.39 41.60 -34.58
C SER A 421 -0.31 40.31 -34.14
N ILE A 422 -0.42 39.30 -35.02
CA ILE A 422 -0.97 37.98 -34.68
C ILE A 422 -0.08 37.29 -33.64
N THR A 423 1.24 37.41 -33.76
CA THR A 423 2.20 36.85 -32.80
C THR A 423 2.04 37.46 -31.42
N VAL A 424 1.92 38.79 -31.33
CA VAL A 424 1.70 39.51 -30.05
C VAL A 424 0.37 39.12 -29.41
N LEU A 425 -0.71 39.01 -30.20
CA LEU A 425 -2.02 38.57 -29.72
C LEU A 425 -1.97 37.15 -29.15
N PHE A 426 -1.22 36.25 -29.79
CA PHE A 426 -1.09 34.86 -29.34
C PHE A 426 -0.24 34.72 -28.08
N ILE A 427 0.82 35.53 -27.95
CA ILE A 427 1.62 35.64 -26.71
C ILE A 427 0.72 36.13 -25.57
N PHE A 428 -0.10 37.14 -25.81
CA PHE A 428 -1.02 37.68 -24.81
C PHE A 428 -2.06 36.63 -24.39
N PHE A 429 -2.62 35.88 -25.34
CA PHE A 429 -3.58 34.81 -25.07
C PHE A 429 -2.94 33.65 -24.28
N SER A 430 -1.71 33.28 -24.59
CA SER A 430 -0.96 32.25 -23.86
C SER A 430 -0.63 32.68 -22.43
N LEU A 431 -0.29 33.96 -22.23
CA LEU A 431 -0.07 34.53 -20.90
C LEU A 431 -1.37 34.55 -20.08
N ILE A 432 -2.51 34.89 -20.69
CA ILE A 432 -3.83 34.84 -20.04
C ILE A 432 -4.19 33.41 -19.63
N ILE A 433 -3.98 32.41 -20.49
CA ILE A 433 -4.23 31.01 -20.15
C ILE A 433 -3.32 30.56 -19.02
N PHE A 434 -2.03 30.92 -19.06
CA PHE A 434 -1.08 30.58 -17.99
C PHE A 434 -1.50 31.20 -16.65
N VAL A 435 -1.76 32.50 -16.62
CA VAL A 435 -2.21 33.23 -15.43
C VAL A 435 -3.56 32.68 -14.94
N GLY A 436 -4.50 32.43 -15.85
CA GLY A 436 -5.80 31.83 -15.53
C GLY A 436 -5.70 30.41 -14.97
N THR A 437 -4.73 29.61 -15.42
CA THR A 437 -4.49 28.26 -14.90
C THR A 437 -3.85 28.30 -13.51
N VAL A 438 -2.93 29.24 -13.28
CA VAL A 438 -2.31 29.48 -11.96
C VAL A 438 -3.35 30.00 -10.96
N ILE A 439 -4.17 30.98 -11.38
CA ILE A 439 -5.22 31.57 -10.53
C ILE A 439 -6.34 30.56 -10.27
N SER A 440 -6.82 29.82 -11.28
CA SER A 440 -7.93 28.86 -11.07
C SER A 440 -7.56 27.71 -10.15
N ARG A 441 -6.32 27.21 -10.19
CA ARG A 441 -5.83 26.21 -9.21
C ARG A 441 -5.60 26.82 -7.83
N GLY A 442 -5.04 28.03 -7.75
CA GLY A 442 -4.93 28.77 -6.49
C GLY A 442 -6.30 29.03 -5.85
N MET A 443 -7.33 29.35 -6.65
CA MET A 443 -8.71 29.54 -6.20
C MET A 443 -9.42 28.22 -5.86
N PHE A 444 -9.09 27.12 -6.53
CA PHE A 444 -9.62 25.79 -6.21
C PHE A 444 -9.13 25.34 -4.82
N GLU A 445 -7.86 25.57 -4.50
CA GLU A 445 -7.32 25.29 -3.16
C GLU A 445 -7.68 26.35 -2.11
N PHE A 446 -7.85 27.62 -2.50
CA PHE A 446 -8.44 28.64 -1.62
C PHE A 446 -9.88 28.29 -1.25
N LYS A 447 -10.67 27.70 -2.16
CA LYS A 447 -12.00 27.14 -1.84
C LYS A 447 -11.93 25.93 -0.92
N VAL A 448 -10.91 25.08 -1.02
CA VAL A 448 -10.67 23.96 -0.09
C VAL A 448 -10.23 24.46 1.28
N SER A 449 -9.38 25.49 1.34
CA SER A 449 -8.94 26.16 2.57
C SER A 449 -10.05 26.96 3.25
N ILE A 450 -10.89 27.65 2.47
CA ILE A 450 -12.14 28.28 2.93
C ILE A 450 -13.15 27.22 3.39
N GLY A 451 -13.23 26.06 2.72
CA GLY A 451 -14.02 24.92 3.17
C GLY A 451 -13.59 24.39 4.55
N LYS A 452 -12.29 24.51 4.89
CA LYS A 452 -11.76 24.26 6.25
C LYS A 452 -12.10 25.40 7.23
N MET A 453 -12.12 26.67 6.80
CA MET A 453 -12.55 27.79 7.66
C MET A 453 -14.06 27.75 7.99
N PHE A 454 -14.93 27.32 7.06
CA PHE A 454 -16.37 27.23 7.30
C PHE A 454 -16.84 25.90 7.93
N SER A 455 -16.01 24.85 7.95
CA SER A 455 -16.26 23.64 8.74
C SER A 455 -15.76 23.73 10.19
N GLY A 456 -15.02 24.80 10.53
CA GLY A 456 -14.64 25.18 11.89
C GLY A 456 -15.62 26.15 12.58
N GLY A 457 -16.89 26.19 12.16
CA GLY A 457 -17.88 27.13 12.69
C GLY A 457 -19.27 26.52 12.85
N LYS A 458 -19.46 25.75 13.92
CA LYS A 458 -20.57 25.86 14.89
C LYS A 458 -20.34 24.93 16.06
#